data_AF-A0A9N9LZN2-F1
#
_entry.id   AF-A0A9N9LZN2-F1
#
_cell.length_a   1.000
_cell.length_b   1.000
_cell.length_c   1.000
_cell.angle_alpha   90.00
_cell.angle_beta   90.00
_cell.angle_gamma   90.00
#
_symmetry.space_group_name_H-M   'P 1'
#
loop_
_entity.id
_entity.type
_entity.pdbx_description
1 polymer ?
#
loop_
_entity_poly.entity_id
_entity_poly.type
_entity_poly.pdbx_seq_one_letter_code
_entity_poly.pdbx_strand_id
1 'polypeptide(L)'
;MQLDEESGSQSPLPDVLSHGLVAVSTFGLLSFFCSTSLFFYLSWRLITWRRWRRASGSQAPTNQFLLLIYNLLLADIQQALAFLLNIGALKNNAILIRTPLCFAQGWFVSSGDLASSVFICFIAVHTFFGVVKNYRLPTWAFYTAIGLCWFFIYFISAIGPILHGPDFYVRAAAWCWINRKFSHERLWSHYLWIFVAMFSTILIYTFIYIWLRRQQRAGRIHKVAIENATPLMILYPLIYTVCTAPLASLRIYSLAGHKVSLPWFCMAGTMIACNGWLDVLLYASTRSDIVFAEMPPGEGTGLDTFNFMGKQVTGSGMGTITTVSAGAAAHSRDGSRIALRMRSPDQRGGDHLYSMGQISVTGEITVSSTSLEEGIVQHESMGKQASASSVTSPTLDGSMKSARSEFMSLAG
;
A
#
# COMPACT_ATOMS: atom_id res chain seq x y z
N MET A 1 -1.49 -46.39 -7.78
CA MET A 1 -0.06 -46.29 -7.44
C MET A 1 0.08 -46.26 -5.93
N GLN A 2 1.06 -46.97 -5.35
CA GLN A 2 1.27 -47.02 -3.89
C GLN A 2 1.96 -45.72 -3.45
N LEU A 3 1.32 -44.97 -2.55
CA LEU A 3 1.89 -43.75 -1.96
C LEU A 3 2.83 -44.14 -0.82
N ASP A 4 3.94 -43.44 -0.69
CA ASP A 4 4.82 -43.52 0.49
C ASP A 4 4.02 -43.20 1.77
N GLU A 5 4.36 -43.84 2.88
CA GLU A 5 3.62 -43.74 4.16
C GLU A 5 3.47 -42.28 4.64
N GLU A 6 4.50 -41.45 4.41
CA GLU A 6 4.49 -40.01 4.72
C GLU A 6 3.53 -39.19 3.83
N SER A 7 3.16 -39.71 2.67
CA SER A 7 2.25 -39.11 1.68
C SER A 7 0.81 -39.64 1.79
N GLY A 8 0.59 -40.72 2.55
CA GLY A 8 -0.73 -41.30 2.82
C GLY A 8 -1.60 -40.47 3.76
N SER A 9 -2.89 -40.83 3.88
CA SER A 9 -3.75 -40.27 4.94
C SER A 9 -3.17 -40.54 6.32
N GLN A 10 -3.34 -39.59 7.24
CA GLN A 10 -2.91 -39.74 8.63
C GLN A 10 -4.11 -39.71 9.56
N SER A 11 -4.30 -40.78 10.32
CA SER A 11 -5.33 -40.92 11.35
C SER A 11 -4.84 -41.88 12.45
N PRO A 12 -4.96 -41.54 13.74
CA PRO A 12 -5.42 -40.25 14.26
C PRO A 12 -4.38 -39.13 14.03
N LEU A 13 -4.80 -37.88 14.20
CA LEU A 13 -3.92 -36.72 14.15
C LEU A 13 -3.01 -36.71 15.39
N PRO A 14 -1.67 -36.69 15.24
CA PRO A 14 -0.77 -36.61 16.38
C PRO A 14 -0.97 -35.34 17.22
N ASP A 15 -0.73 -35.40 18.53
CA ASP A 15 -0.95 -34.29 19.46
C ASP A 15 -0.21 -33.00 19.08
N VAL A 16 0.97 -33.14 18.48
CA VAL A 16 1.74 -32.00 17.98
C VAL A 16 1.00 -31.27 16.86
N LEU A 17 0.37 -32.03 15.97
CA LEU A 17 -0.41 -31.49 14.84
C LEU A 17 -1.76 -30.97 15.31
N SER A 18 -2.42 -31.63 16.26
CA SER A 18 -3.70 -31.15 16.79
C SER A 18 -3.56 -29.79 17.46
N HIS A 19 -2.55 -29.58 18.31
CA HIS A 19 -2.28 -28.28 18.93
C HIS A 19 -1.70 -27.26 17.93
N GLY A 20 -0.75 -27.68 17.10
CA GLY A 20 -0.08 -26.80 16.15
C GLY A 20 -1.02 -26.26 15.07
N LEU A 21 -1.90 -27.10 14.52
CA LEU A 21 -2.85 -26.69 13.48
C LEU A 21 -3.95 -25.77 14.03
N VAL A 22 -4.27 -25.81 15.33
CA VAL A 22 -5.17 -24.82 15.95
C VAL A 22 -4.61 -23.41 15.80
N ALA A 23 -3.31 -23.21 16.08
CA ALA A 23 -2.66 -21.92 15.87
C ALA A 23 -2.65 -21.52 14.39
N VAL A 24 -2.29 -22.43 13.48
CA VAL A 24 -2.29 -22.16 12.02
C VAL A 24 -3.68 -21.75 11.53
N SER A 25 -4.73 -22.47 11.93
CA SER A 25 -6.10 -22.20 11.52
C SER A 25 -6.67 -20.92 12.12
N THR A 26 -6.34 -20.58 13.37
CA THR A 26 -6.81 -19.34 14.02
C THR A 26 -6.23 -18.09 13.34
N PHE A 27 -4.92 -18.07 13.08
CA PHE A 27 -4.31 -16.97 12.32
C PHE A 27 -4.75 -16.97 10.85
N GLY A 28 -4.98 -18.14 10.25
CA GLY A 28 -5.58 -18.26 8.92
C GLY A 28 -6.99 -17.65 8.85
N LEU A 29 -7.84 -17.90 9.86
CA LEU A 29 -9.15 -17.25 10.00
C LEU A 29 -9.04 -15.74 10.15
N LEU A 30 -8.17 -15.27 11.05
CA LEU A 30 -7.96 -13.84 11.25
C LEU A 30 -7.53 -13.16 9.95
N SER A 31 -6.51 -13.70 9.27
CA SER A 31 -6.06 -13.20 7.98
C SER A 31 -7.14 -13.24 6.91
N PHE A 32 -7.92 -14.31 6.84
CA PHE A 32 -9.00 -14.43 5.86
C PHE A 32 -10.05 -13.33 6.06
N PHE A 33 -10.56 -13.16 7.29
CA PHE A 33 -11.58 -12.14 7.56
C PHE A 33 -11.03 -10.72 7.41
N CYS A 34 -9.86 -10.41 7.97
CA CYS A 34 -9.25 -9.09 7.83
C CYS A 34 -9.01 -8.71 6.36
N SER A 35 -8.40 -9.62 5.58
CA SER A 35 -8.05 -9.36 4.18
C SER A 35 -9.30 -9.27 3.31
N THR A 36 -10.29 -10.14 3.55
CA THR A 36 -11.57 -10.13 2.83
C THR A 36 -12.37 -8.85 3.11
N SER A 37 -12.47 -8.44 4.37
CA SER A 37 -13.14 -7.19 4.75
C SER A 37 -12.47 -5.98 4.11
N LEU A 38 -11.15 -5.90 4.14
CA LEU A 38 -10.42 -4.80 3.49
C LEU A 38 -10.57 -4.86 1.97
N PHE A 39 -10.51 -6.04 1.35
CA PHE A 39 -10.69 -6.22 -0.08
C PHE A 39 -12.06 -5.73 -0.57
N PHE A 40 -13.14 -6.11 0.13
CA PHE A 40 -14.49 -5.63 -0.21
C PHE A 40 -14.64 -4.13 0.01
N TYR A 41 -14.09 -3.61 1.11
CA TYR A 41 -14.07 -2.18 1.37
C TYR A 41 -13.36 -1.40 0.25
N LEU A 42 -12.15 -1.82 -0.15
CA LEU A 42 -11.41 -1.19 -1.23
C LEU A 42 -12.10 -1.36 -2.60
N SER A 43 -12.72 -2.51 -2.85
CA SER A 43 -13.53 -2.75 -4.06
C SER A 43 -14.67 -1.74 -4.16
N TRP A 44 -15.44 -1.59 -3.08
CA TRP A 44 -16.54 -0.63 -3.01
C TRP A 44 -16.04 0.79 -3.28
N ARG A 45 -14.93 1.22 -2.64
CA ARG A 45 -14.37 2.56 -2.84
C ARG A 45 -13.80 2.80 -4.23
N LEU A 46 -13.12 1.82 -4.81
CA LEU A 46 -12.64 1.91 -6.19
C LEU A 46 -13.81 2.05 -7.17
N ILE A 47 -14.94 1.38 -6.91
CA ILE A 47 -16.15 1.49 -7.74
C ILE A 47 -16.81 2.85 -7.57
N THR A 48 -17.01 3.33 -6.33
CA THR A 48 -17.62 4.65 -6.08
C THR A 48 -16.78 5.77 -6.68
N TRP A 49 -15.46 5.73 -6.52
CA TRP A 49 -14.55 6.70 -7.15
C TRP A 49 -14.52 6.61 -8.67
N ARG A 50 -14.67 5.41 -9.26
CA ARG A 50 -14.81 5.27 -10.72
C ARG A 50 -16.12 5.87 -11.22
N ARG A 51 -17.22 5.69 -10.48
CA ARG A 51 -18.53 6.28 -10.81
C ARG A 51 -18.48 7.80 -10.70
N TRP A 52 -17.93 8.32 -9.61
CA TRP A 52 -17.75 9.76 -9.40
C TRP A 52 -16.88 10.40 -10.49
N ARG A 53 -15.72 9.81 -10.82
CA ARG A 53 -14.85 10.32 -11.90
C ARG A 53 -15.56 10.38 -13.26
N ARG A 54 -16.36 9.36 -13.58
CA ARG A 54 -17.16 9.34 -14.81
C ARG A 54 -18.22 10.44 -14.82
N ALA A 55 -18.87 10.71 -13.69
CA ALA A 55 -19.86 11.77 -13.57
C ALA A 55 -19.23 13.17 -13.65
N SER A 56 -18.04 13.36 -13.06
CA SER A 56 -17.34 14.65 -13.04
C SER A 56 -16.46 14.92 -14.27
N GLY A 57 -16.41 14.00 -15.25
CA GLY A 57 -15.57 14.13 -16.45
C GLY A 57 -14.05 14.10 -16.19
N SER A 58 -13.61 13.76 -14.97
CA SER A 58 -12.20 13.77 -14.59
C SER A 58 -11.47 12.52 -15.11
N GLN A 59 -10.39 12.73 -15.87
CA GLN A 59 -9.55 11.68 -16.46
C GLN A 59 -8.39 11.23 -15.54
N ALA A 60 -8.42 11.60 -14.26
CA ALA A 60 -7.33 11.31 -13.32
C ALA A 60 -7.07 9.78 -13.22
N PRO A 61 -5.88 9.28 -13.62
CA PRO A 61 -5.54 7.86 -13.56
C PRO A 61 -5.55 7.32 -12.13
N THR A 62 -6.00 6.08 -11.97
CA THR A 62 -6.01 5.39 -10.67
C THR A 62 -4.57 5.22 -10.13
N ASN A 63 -4.42 5.38 -8.81
CA ASN A 63 -3.14 5.18 -8.13
C ASN A 63 -2.65 3.73 -8.32
N GLN A 64 -1.49 3.57 -8.97
CA GLN A 64 -0.92 2.25 -9.31
C GLN A 64 -0.54 1.44 -8.07
N PHE A 65 -0.01 2.08 -7.02
CA PHE A 65 0.33 1.39 -5.77
C PHE A 65 -0.91 0.81 -5.08
N LEU A 66 -2.01 1.55 -5.08
CA LEU A 66 -3.27 1.05 -4.51
C LEU A 66 -3.74 -0.21 -5.25
N LEU A 67 -3.59 -0.26 -6.57
CA LEU A 67 -3.96 -1.44 -7.35
C LEU A 67 -3.01 -2.62 -7.10
N LEU A 68 -1.72 -2.39 -6.88
CA LEU A 68 -0.80 -3.46 -6.50
C LEU A 68 -1.16 -4.04 -5.13
N ILE A 69 -1.43 -3.19 -4.12
CA ILE A 69 -1.89 -3.63 -2.80
C ILE A 69 -3.21 -4.41 -2.91
N TYR A 70 -4.12 -3.97 -3.77
CA TYR A 70 -5.36 -4.69 -4.03
C TYR A 70 -5.14 -6.13 -4.55
N ASN A 71 -4.16 -6.32 -5.46
CA ASN A 71 -3.80 -7.66 -5.93
C ASN A 71 -3.08 -8.48 -4.87
N LEU A 72 -2.25 -7.84 -4.04
CA LEU A 72 -1.62 -8.48 -2.88
C LEU A 72 -2.67 -9.00 -1.89
N LEU A 73 -3.68 -8.20 -1.54
CA LEU A 73 -4.78 -8.64 -0.68
C LEU A 73 -5.55 -9.83 -1.27
N LEU A 74 -5.71 -9.87 -2.59
CA LEU A 74 -6.32 -11.04 -3.26
C LEU A 74 -5.45 -12.29 -3.15
N ALA A 75 -4.12 -12.13 -3.19
CA ALA A 75 -3.18 -13.21 -2.92
C ALA A 75 -3.24 -13.67 -1.45
N ASP A 76 -3.29 -12.75 -0.51
CA ASP A 76 -3.41 -13.04 0.93
C ASP A 76 -4.69 -13.79 1.27
N ILE A 77 -5.81 -13.47 0.61
CA ILE A 77 -7.08 -14.22 0.77
C ILE A 77 -6.89 -15.68 0.32
N GLN A 78 -6.24 -15.92 -0.81
CA GLN A 78 -5.95 -17.28 -1.28
C GLN A 78 -5.02 -18.03 -0.33
N GLN A 79 -3.95 -17.37 0.11
CA GLN A 79 -3.01 -17.92 1.07
C GLN A 79 -3.68 -18.24 2.43
N ALA A 80 -4.52 -17.32 2.93
CA ALA A 80 -5.26 -17.52 4.17
C ALA A 80 -6.27 -18.68 4.06
N LEU A 81 -6.95 -18.84 2.93
CA LEU A 81 -7.81 -19.99 2.65
C LEU A 81 -7.03 -21.31 2.79
N ALA A 82 -5.80 -21.37 2.25
CA ALA A 82 -4.96 -22.55 2.34
C ALA A 82 -4.73 -23.02 3.80
N PHE A 83 -4.43 -22.07 4.69
CA PHE A 83 -4.16 -22.35 6.11
C PHE A 83 -5.44 -22.53 6.94
N LEU A 84 -6.52 -21.84 6.57
CA LEU A 84 -7.85 -21.99 7.17
C LEU A 84 -8.43 -23.39 6.92
N LEU A 85 -8.17 -24.00 5.76
CA LEU A 85 -8.67 -25.35 5.45
C LEU A 85 -8.10 -26.46 6.35
N ASN A 86 -7.06 -26.19 7.16
CA ASN A 86 -6.60 -27.09 8.22
C ASN A 86 -7.68 -27.38 9.29
N ILE A 87 -8.72 -26.54 9.39
CA ILE A 87 -9.89 -26.80 10.25
C ILE A 87 -10.53 -28.15 9.91
N GLY A 88 -10.54 -28.55 8.64
CA GLY A 88 -11.08 -29.86 8.26
C GLY A 88 -10.22 -31.02 8.78
N ALA A 89 -8.90 -30.85 8.88
CA ALA A 89 -8.03 -31.86 9.48
C ALA A 89 -8.25 -31.96 11.00
N LEU A 90 -8.44 -30.82 11.67
CA LEU A 90 -8.77 -30.76 13.11
C LEU A 90 -10.13 -31.40 13.40
N LYS A 91 -11.16 -31.07 12.62
CA LYS A 91 -12.52 -31.59 12.80
C LYS A 91 -12.59 -33.11 12.63
N ASN A 92 -11.89 -33.64 11.64
CA ASN A 92 -11.90 -35.08 11.33
C ASN A 92 -10.88 -35.87 12.16
N ASN A 93 -10.09 -35.21 13.01
CA ASN A 93 -8.93 -35.78 13.70
C ASN A 93 -8.01 -36.57 12.74
N ALA A 94 -7.89 -36.12 11.49
CA ALA A 94 -7.19 -36.83 10.43
C ALA A 94 -6.90 -35.92 9.22
N ILE A 95 -5.75 -36.13 8.57
CA ILE A 95 -5.46 -35.53 7.26
C ILE A 95 -5.83 -36.55 6.19
N LEU A 96 -6.94 -36.30 5.48
CA LEU A 96 -7.49 -37.22 4.49
C LEU A 96 -7.08 -36.83 3.06
N ILE A 97 -6.30 -37.69 2.40
CA ILE A 97 -5.92 -37.50 0.99
C ILE A 97 -7.06 -37.86 0.04
N ARG A 98 -6.97 -37.45 -1.24
CA ARG A 98 -7.98 -37.70 -2.28
C ARG A 98 -9.36 -37.13 -1.95
N THR A 99 -9.42 -36.10 -1.11
CA THR A 99 -10.64 -35.36 -0.80
C THR A 99 -10.64 -34.00 -1.50
N PRO A 100 -11.81 -33.42 -1.81
CA PRO A 100 -11.89 -32.06 -2.34
C PRO A 100 -11.22 -31.03 -1.43
N LEU A 101 -11.28 -31.26 -0.10
CA LEU A 101 -10.61 -30.41 0.89
C LEU A 101 -9.09 -30.42 0.71
N CYS A 102 -8.49 -31.61 0.58
CA CYS A 102 -7.06 -31.78 0.37
C CYS A 102 -6.59 -31.15 -0.95
N PHE A 103 -7.38 -31.31 -2.02
CA PHE A 103 -7.11 -30.68 -3.30
C PHE A 103 -7.19 -29.15 -3.21
N ALA A 104 -8.26 -28.61 -2.61
CA ALA A 104 -8.43 -27.18 -2.44
C ALA A 104 -7.30 -26.57 -1.60
N GLN A 105 -6.92 -27.26 -0.51
CA GLN A 105 -5.79 -26.84 0.32
C GLN A 105 -4.49 -26.80 -0.49
N GLY A 106 -4.16 -27.88 -1.20
CA GLY A 106 -2.94 -27.93 -2.02
C GLY A 106 -2.92 -26.87 -3.13
N TRP A 107 -4.06 -26.61 -3.76
CA TRP A 107 -4.23 -25.56 -4.76
C TRP A 107 -3.95 -24.18 -4.16
N PHE A 108 -4.60 -23.83 -3.05
CA PHE A 108 -4.46 -22.51 -2.43
C PHE A 108 -3.09 -22.29 -1.78
N VAL A 109 -2.43 -23.32 -1.26
CA VAL A 109 -1.01 -23.21 -0.84
C VAL A 109 -0.16 -22.86 -2.05
N SER A 110 -0.38 -23.55 -3.18
CA SER A 110 0.44 -23.39 -4.38
C SER A 110 0.22 -22.03 -5.05
N SER A 111 -1.04 -21.61 -5.22
CA SER A 111 -1.38 -20.34 -5.88
C SER A 111 -1.21 -19.15 -4.94
N GLY A 112 -1.59 -19.27 -3.67
CA GLY A 112 -1.54 -18.20 -2.67
C GLY A 112 -0.11 -17.80 -2.32
N ASP A 113 0.71 -18.74 -1.85
CA ASP A 113 2.10 -18.44 -1.47
C ASP A 113 2.89 -17.87 -2.67
N LEU A 114 2.68 -18.42 -3.86
CA LEU A 114 3.31 -17.93 -5.09
C LEU A 114 2.80 -16.53 -5.47
N ALA A 115 1.50 -16.28 -5.38
CA ALA A 115 0.91 -14.98 -5.71
C ALA A 115 1.45 -13.88 -4.81
N SER A 116 1.48 -14.09 -3.49
CA SER A 116 1.99 -13.12 -2.52
C SER A 116 3.44 -12.77 -2.84
N SER A 117 4.26 -13.78 -3.13
CA SER A 117 5.66 -13.61 -3.51
C SER A 117 5.83 -12.77 -4.78
N VAL A 118 5.08 -13.08 -5.85
CA VAL A 118 5.16 -12.39 -7.14
C VAL A 118 4.68 -10.94 -7.01
N PHE A 119 3.56 -10.68 -6.34
CA PHE A 119 3.03 -9.32 -6.20
C PHE A 119 3.90 -8.45 -5.29
N ILE A 120 4.52 -9.00 -4.25
CA ILE A 120 5.48 -8.26 -3.42
C ILE A 120 6.74 -7.91 -4.21
N CYS A 121 7.26 -8.84 -5.01
CA CYS A 121 8.37 -8.52 -5.91
C CYS A 121 7.98 -7.44 -6.92
N PHE A 122 6.75 -7.46 -7.44
CA PHE A 122 6.27 -6.43 -8.34
C PHE A 122 6.12 -5.06 -7.64
N ILE A 123 5.63 -5.03 -6.40
CA ILE A 123 5.64 -3.83 -5.57
C ILE A 123 7.06 -3.30 -5.38
N ALA A 124 8.05 -4.18 -5.14
CA ALA A 124 9.45 -3.79 -5.00
C ALA A 124 9.99 -3.12 -6.27
N VAL A 125 9.77 -3.74 -7.43
CA VAL A 125 10.19 -3.22 -8.74
C VAL A 125 9.50 -1.90 -9.06
N HIS A 126 8.19 -1.81 -8.81
CA HIS A 126 7.42 -0.58 -9.04
C HIS A 126 7.90 0.56 -8.13
N THR A 127 8.13 0.27 -6.84
CA THR A 127 8.75 1.20 -5.88
C THR A 127 10.12 1.67 -6.38
N PHE A 128 10.98 0.76 -6.86
CA PHE A 128 12.30 1.12 -7.37
C PHE A 128 12.23 2.12 -8.53
N PHE A 129 11.38 1.85 -9.53
CA PHE A 129 11.20 2.77 -10.65
C PHE A 129 10.63 4.11 -10.20
N GLY A 130 9.67 4.10 -9.26
CA GLY A 130 9.10 5.31 -8.71
C GLY A 130 10.12 6.15 -7.94
N VAL A 131 10.88 5.56 -7.03
CA VAL A 131 11.76 6.29 -6.09
C VAL A 131 13.11 6.63 -6.70
N VAL A 132 13.76 5.67 -7.35
CA VAL A 132 15.14 5.82 -7.83
C VAL A 132 15.18 6.48 -9.21
N LYS A 133 14.25 6.09 -10.08
CA LYS A 133 14.21 6.55 -11.48
C LYS A 133 13.20 7.68 -11.72
N ASN A 134 12.36 8.01 -10.73
CA ASN A 134 11.23 8.92 -10.91
C ASN A 134 10.37 8.56 -12.14
N TYR A 135 10.26 7.25 -12.42
CA TYR A 135 9.60 6.72 -13.60
C TYR A 135 8.28 6.08 -13.22
N ARG A 136 7.20 6.51 -13.90
CA ARG A 136 5.87 5.91 -13.78
C ARG A 136 5.62 5.02 -14.99
N LEU A 137 5.26 3.76 -14.74
CA LEU A 137 4.89 2.83 -15.80
C LEU A 137 3.65 3.35 -16.55
N PRO A 138 3.64 3.29 -17.89
CA PRO A 138 2.45 3.66 -18.65
C PRO A 138 1.30 2.71 -18.31
N THR A 139 0.09 3.26 -18.25
CA THR A 139 -1.09 2.56 -17.74
C THR A 139 -1.35 1.21 -18.42
N TRP A 140 -1.15 1.12 -19.73
CA TRP A 140 -1.31 -0.13 -20.48
C TRP A 140 -0.30 -1.19 -20.02
N ALA A 141 0.99 -0.84 -19.92
CA ALA A 141 2.05 -1.78 -19.53
C ALA A 141 1.86 -2.27 -18.10
N PHE A 142 1.38 -1.38 -17.22
CA PHE A 142 1.06 -1.73 -15.84
C PHE A 142 -0.06 -2.78 -15.75
N TYR A 143 -1.17 -2.61 -16.47
CA TYR A 143 -2.25 -3.61 -16.48
C TYR A 143 -1.84 -4.91 -17.17
N THR A 144 -1.07 -4.84 -18.26
CA THR A 144 -0.51 -6.02 -18.92
C THR A 144 0.40 -6.80 -17.96
N ALA A 145 1.25 -6.13 -17.20
CA ALA A 145 2.12 -6.77 -16.21
C ALA A 145 1.33 -7.49 -15.11
N ILE A 146 0.25 -6.88 -14.60
CA ILE A 146 -0.64 -7.55 -13.62
C ILE A 146 -1.27 -8.81 -14.22
N GLY A 147 -1.79 -8.71 -15.44
CA GLY A 147 -2.38 -9.85 -16.15
C GLY A 147 -1.39 -10.98 -16.35
N LEU A 148 -0.15 -10.65 -16.75
CA LEU A 148 0.94 -11.63 -16.91
C LEU A 148 1.34 -12.27 -15.57
N CYS A 149 1.37 -11.52 -14.47
CA CYS A 149 1.65 -12.07 -13.14
C CYS A 149 0.61 -13.12 -12.76
N TRP A 150 -0.69 -12.79 -12.85
CA TRP A 150 -1.76 -13.74 -12.54
C TRP A 150 -1.77 -14.95 -13.46
N PHE A 151 -1.58 -14.73 -14.77
CA PHE A 151 -1.47 -15.82 -15.73
C PHE A 151 -0.33 -16.77 -15.33
N PHE A 152 0.85 -16.23 -15.06
CA PHE A 152 2.02 -17.01 -14.63
C PHE A 152 1.74 -17.82 -13.36
N ILE A 153 1.17 -17.18 -12.32
CA ILE A 153 0.83 -17.83 -11.04
C ILE A 153 -0.09 -19.03 -11.25
N TYR A 154 -1.20 -18.84 -11.95
CA TYR A 154 -2.19 -19.91 -12.14
C TYR A 154 -1.71 -20.96 -13.13
N PHE A 155 -1.00 -20.56 -14.20
CA PHE A 155 -0.44 -21.50 -15.17
C PHE A 155 0.52 -22.48 -14.50
N ILE A 156 1.47 -21.97 -13.73
CA ILE A 156 2.45 -22.80 -13.00
C ILE A 156 1.77 -23.62 -11.88
N SER A 157 0.74 -23.09 -11.22
CA SER A 157 0.00 -23.85 -10.20
C SER A 157 -0.88 -24.95 -10.79
N ALA A 158 -1.35 -24.78 -12.03
CA ALA A 158 -2.26 -25.72 -12.69
C ALA A 158 -1.54 -26.84 -13.45
N ILE A 159 -0.32 -26.60 -13.95
CA ILE A 159 0.39 -27.59 -14.78
C ILE A 159 0.61 -28.93 -14.07
N GLY A 160 0.98 -28.91 -12.78
CA GLY A 160 1.23 -30.11 -12.00
C GLY A 160 -0.02 -30.97 -11.78
N PRO A 161 -1.12 -30.41 -11.23
CA PRO A 161 -2.38 -31.13 -11.07
C PRO A 161 -2.98 -31.63 -12.39
N ILE A 162 -2.83 -30.87 -13.49
CA ILE A 162 -3.35 -31.27 -14.82
C ILE A 162 -2.59 -32.49 -15.35
N LEU A 163 -1.26 -32.52 -15.20
CA LEU A 163 -0.43 -33.61 -15.74
C LEU A 163 -0.48 -34.89 -14.89
N HIS A 164 -0.52 -34.75 -13.56
CA HIS A 164 -0.40 -35.88 -12.63
C HIS A 164 -1.72 -36.29 -11.96
N GLY A 165 -2.79 -35.52 -12.14
CA GLY A 165 -4.13 -35.85 -11.66
C GLY A 165 -4.25 -35.88 -10.12
N PRO A 166 -5.04 -36.81 -9.56
CA PRO A 166 -5.43 -36.79 -8.14
C PRO A 166 -4.30 -37.13 -7.17
N ASP A 167 -3.16 -37.65 -7.66
CA ASP A 167 -2.01 -38.05 -6.83
C ASP A 167 -1.01 -36.91 -6.60
N PHE A 168 -1.28 -35.74 -7.20
CA PHE A 168 -0.41 -34.57 -7.12
C PHE A 168 -0.48 -33.87 -5.76
N TYR A 169 -1.70 -33.63 -5.25
CA TYR A 169 -1.93 -33.04 -3.94
C TYR A 169 -2.26 -34.12 -2.91
N VAL A 170 -1.32 -34.36 -2.00
CA VAL A 170 -1.39 -35.38 -0.95
C VAL A 170 -0.84 -34.81 0.36
N ARG A 171 -0.79 -35.60 1.43
CA ARG A 171 -0.21 -35.12 2.70
C ARG A 171 1.28 -34.81 2.54
N ALA A 172 1.71 -33.62 2.92
CA ALA A 172 3.08 -33.15 2.79
C ALA A 172 3.59 -32.52 4.10
N ALA A 173 3.76 -33.37 5.11
CA ALA A 173 3.95 -33.03 6.52
C ALA A 173 2.63 -32.63 7.21
N ALA A 174 2.46 -31.37 7.57
CA ALA A 174 1.34 -30.94 8.42
C ALA A 174 0.03 -30.62 7.69
N TRP A 175 0.04 -30.55 6.35
CA TRP A 175 -1.14 -30.23 5.53
C TRP A 175 -1.07 -30.91 4.16
N CYS A 176 -2.15 -30.82 3.40
CA CYS A 176 -2.18 -31.28 2.01
C CYS A 176 -1.47 -30.31 1.08
N TRP A 177 -0.50 -30.82 0.31
CA TRP A 177 0.24 -30.05 -0.68
C TRP A 177 0.93 -31.00 -1.68
N ILE A 178 1.81 -30.48 -2.54
CA ILE A 178 2.44 -31.23 -3.62
C ILE A 178 3.21 -32.45 -3.07
N ASN A 179 2.98 -33.61 -3.68
CA ASN A 179 3.58 -34.88 -3.32
C ASN A 179 5.12 -34.82 -3.32
N ARG A 180 5.76 -35.47 -2.34
CA ARG A 180 7.22 -35.55 -2.23
C ARG A 180 7.88 -36.26 -3.40
N LYS A 181 7.18 -37.22 -4.02
CA LYS A 181 7.65 -37.92 -5.21
C LYS A 181 7.98 -36.96 -6.36
N PHE A 182 7.20 -35.89 -6.50
CA PHE A 182 7.37 -34.86 -7.51
C PHE A 182 8.26 -33.73 -6.98
N SER A 183 9.45 -34.09 -6.49
CA SER A 183 10.38 -33.14 -5.87
C SER A 183 10.92 -32.11 -6.86
N HIS A 184 11.13 -32.50 -8.12
CA HIS A 184 11.56 -31.60 -9.19
C HIS A 184 10.46 -30.59 -9.54
N GLU A 185 9.21 -31.05 -9.62
CA GLU A 185 8.04 -30.21 -9.88
C GLU A 185 7.77 -29.27 -8.70
N ARG A 186 7.98 -29.71 -7.46
CA ARG A 186 7.92 -28.82 -6.28
C ARG A 186 8.94 -27.70 -6.34
N LEU A 187 10.17 -28.03 -6.74
CA LEU A 187 11.24 -27.06 -6.89
C LEU A 187 10.89 -26.04 -7.97
N TRP A 188 10.56 -26.52 -9.17
CA TRP A 188 10.40 -25.66 -10.33
C TRP A 188 9.07 -24.91 -10.35
N SER A 189 7.97 -25.53 -9.93
CA SER A 189 6.64 -24.90 -9.97
C SER A 189 6.33 -24.05 -8.75
N HIS A 190 7.16 -24.07 -7.71
CA HIS A 190 6.84 -23.33 -6.49
C HIS A 190 8.08 -22.69 -5.86
N TYR A 191 9.02 -23.50 -5.37
CA TYR A 191 10.12 -22.98 -4.56
C TYR A 191 11.04 -22.01 -5.30
N LEU A 192 11.45 -22.36 -6.52
CA LEU A 192 12.36 -21.54 -7.32
C LEU A 192 11.85 -20.11 -7.44
N TRP A 193 10.57 -19.95 -7.76
CA TRP A 193 9.95 -18.64 -7.97
C TRP A 193 9.77 -17.86 -6.67
N ILE A 194 9.41 -18.52 -5.57
CA ILE A 194 9.34 -17.90 -4.24
C ILE A 194 10.73 -17.39 -3.83
N PHE A 195 11.78 -18.20 -3.99
CA PHE A 195 13.14 -17.79 -3.65
C PHE A 195 13.65 -16.65 -4.53
N VAL A 196 13.42 -16.70 -5.84
CA VAL A 196 13.78 -15.62 -6.76
C VAL A 196 13.06 -14.33 -6.39
N ALA A 197 11.75 -14.38 -6.11
CA ALA A 197 10.97 -13.23 -5.73
C ALA A 197 11.42 -12.64 -4.37
N MET A 198 11.62 -13.49 -3.37
CA MET A 198 12.07 -13.08 -2.03
C MET A 198 13.47 -12.47 -2.09
N PHE A 199 14.42 -13.12 -2.77
CA PHE A 199 15.79 -12.60 -2.94
C PHE A 199 15.82 -11.28 -3.71
N SER A 200 15.09 -11.19 -4.83
CA SER A 200 15.00 -9.97 -5.63
C SER A 200 14.41 -8.82 -4.81
N THR A 201 13.37 -9.09 -4.03
CA THR A 201 12.74 -8.11 -3.13
C THR A 201 13.74 -7.57 -2.11
N ILE A 202 14.46 -8.46 -1.41
CA ILE A 202 15.47 -8.06 -0.42
C ILE A 202 16.57 -7.21 -1.06
N LEU A 203 17.08 -7.59 -2.23
CA LEU A 203 18.10 -6.83 -2.94
C LEU A 203 17.61 -5.44 -3.38
N ILE A 204 16.42 -5.37 -3.98
CA ILE A 204 15.83 -4.12 -4.45
C ILE A 204 15.63 -3.16 -3.27
N TYR A 205 15.06 -3.63 -2.16
CA TYR A 205 14.83 -2.78 -0.99
C TYR A 205 16.11 -2.38 -0.28
N THR A 206 17.10 -3.27 -0.19
CA THR A 206 18.43 -2.93 0.31
C THR A 206 19.05 -1.83 -0.54
N PHE A 207 18.93 -1.92 -1.86
CA PHE A 207 19.41 -0.90 -2.78
C PHE A 207 18.68 0.45 -2.60
N ILE A 208 17.34 0.43 -2.55
CA ILE A 208 16.52 1.64 -2.32
C ILE A 208 16.93 2.32 -1.01
N TYR A 209 17.12 1.54 0.06
CA TYR A 209 17.56 2.05 1.36
C TYR A 209 18.93 2.73 1.28
N ILE A 210 19.92 2.08 0.66
CA ILE A 210 21.26 2.65 0.48
C ILE A 210 21.19 3.92 -0.39
N TRP A 211 20.38 3.92 -1.44
CA TRP A 211 20.19 5.07 -2.33
C TRP A 211 19.58 6.25 -1.58
N LEU A 212 18.49 6.04 -0.82
CA LEU A 212 17.85 7.08 0.00
C LEU A 212 18.83 7.66 1.02
N ARG A 213 19.57 6.79 1.74
CA ARG A 213 20.61 7.21 2.70
C ARG A 213 21.70 8.06 2.03
N ARG A 214 22.12 7.72 0.81
CA ARG A 214 23.12 8.50 0.05
C ARG A 214 22.57 9.87 -0.37
N GLN A 215 21.33 9.93 -0.85
CA GLN A 215 20.70 11.19 -1.25
C GLN A 215 20.45 12.13 -0.06
N GLN A 216 20.14 11.59 1.12
CA GLN A 216 20.09 12.35 2.38
C GLN A 216 21.42 12.99 2.71
N ARG A 217 22.49 12.19 2.70
CA ARG A 217 23.84 12.68 3.00
C ARG A 217 24.30 13.73 2.00
N ALA A 218 23.86 13.63 0.75
CA ALA A 218 24.13 14.62 -0.30
C ALA A 218 23.25 15.89 -0.19
N GLY A 219 22.35 15.98 0.80
CA GLY A 219 21.46 17.13 0.98
C GLY A 219 20.39 17.30 -0.09
N ARG A 220 20.18 16.31 -0.97
CA ARG A 220 19.20 16.39 -2.07
C ARG A 220 17.78 16.07 -1.64
N ILE A 221 17.62 15.36 -0.52
CA ILE A 221 16.31 15.03 0.05
C ILE A 221 16.30 15.46 1.51
N HIS A 222 15.33 16.30 1.89
CA HIS A 222 15.14 16.73 3.27
C HIS A 222 14.81 15.55 4.19
N LYS A 223 15.37 15.57 5.41
CA LYS A 223 15.21 14.51 6.43
C LYS A 223 13.73 14.16 6.69
N VAL A 224 12.87 15.17 6.74
CA VAL A 224 11.42 15.05 6.98
C VAL A 224 10.70 14.26 5.87
N ALA A 225 11.11 14.42 4.60
CA ALA A 225 10.50 13.68 3.48
C ALA A 225 10.80 12.18 3.53
N ILE A 226 11.90 11.78 4.19
CA ILE A 226 12.30 10.38 4.31
C ILE A 226 11.77 9.78 5.60
N GLU A 227 11.70 10.53 6.69
CA GLU A 227 11.06 10.08 7.94
C GLU A 227 9.58 9.71 7.72
N ASN A 228 8.87 10.39 6.80
CA ASN A 228 7.47 10.10 6.48
C ASN A 228 7.24 9.02 5.41
N ALA A 229 8.18 8.83 4.47
CA ALA A 229 8.01 7.88 3.34
C ALA A 229 8.65 6.49 3.56
N THR A 230 9.67 6.39 4.41
CA THR A 230 10.49 5.18 4.59
C THR A 230 9.84 4.04 5.39
N PRO A 231 9.03 4.26 6.45
CA PRO A 231 8.55 3.14 7.28
C PRO A 231 7.53 2.26 6.55
N LEU A 232 7.14 2.59 5.32
CA LEU A 232 5.96 2.04 4.68
C LEU A 232 6.24 1.38 3.34
N MET A 233 7.17 1.94 2.57
CA MET A 233 7.72 1.27 1.40
C MET A 233 8.34 -0.08 1.78
N ILE A 234 8.99 -0.15 2.94
CA ILE A 234 9.84 -1.29 3.35
C ILE A 234 9.05 -2.33 4.17
N LEU A 235 7.95 -1.92 4.81
CA LEU A 235 7.30 -2.74 5.84
C LEU A 235 6.50 -3.92 5.29
N TYR A 236 5.80 -3.77 4.14
CA TYR A 236 5.14 -4.89 3.44
C TYR A 236 6.15 -6.02 3.10
N PRO A 237 7.25 -5.75 2.36
CA PRO A 237 8.28 -6.75 2.11
C PRO A 237 8.91 -7.35 3.37
N LEU A 238 9.08 -6.53 4.42
CA LEU A 238 9.66 -6.99 5.68
C LEU A 238 8.73 -7.97 6.40
N ILE A 239 7.45 -7.63 6.54
CA ILE A 239 6.42 -8.51 7.10
C ILE A 239 6.43 -9.84 6.35
N TYR A 240 6.32 -9.78 5.03
CA TYR A 240 6.33 -10.97 4.19
C TYR A 240 7.60 -11.80 4.36
N THR A 241 8.79 -11.17 4.38
CA THR A 241 10.06 -11.88 4.55
C THR A 241 10.11 -12.57 5.91
N VAL A 242 9.74 -11.88 6.99
CA VAL A 242 9.73 -12.43 8.35
C VAL A 242 8.74 -13.59 8.48
N CYS A 243 7.55 -13.45 7.90
CA CYS A 243 6.49 -14.46 7.97
C CYS A 243 6.76 -15.67 7.06
N THR A 244 7.40 -15.49 5.91
CA THR A 244 7.55 -16.53 4.87
C THR A 244 8.92 -17.23 4.93
N ALA A 245 9.99 -16.53 5.30
CA ALA A 245 11.35 -17.09 5.31
C ALA A 245 11.52 -18.34 6.21
N PRO A 246 10.88 -18.45 7.39
CA PRO A 246 10.98 -19.66 8.21
C PRO A 246 10.44 -20.89 7.48
N LEU A 247 9.28 -20.78 6.82
CA LEU A 247 8.70 -21.90 6.08
C LEU A 247 9.56 -22.26 4.88
N ALA A 248 10.03 -21.26 4.14
CA ALA A 248 10.90 -21.47 2.98
C ALA A 248 12.21 -22.17 3.38
N SER A 249 12.83 -21.74 4.49
CA SER A 249 14.08 -22.32 5.01
C SER A 249 13.91 -23.78 5.44
N LEU A 250 12.84 -24.09 6.18
CA LEU A 250 12.55 -25.47 6.59
C LEU A 250 12.30 -26.39 5.39
N ARG A 251 11.70 -25.87 4.33
CA ARG A 251 11.45 -26.65 3.11
C ARG A 251 12.71 -26.91 2.30
N ILE A 252 13.66 -25.96 2.21
CA ILE A 252 14.99 -26.22 1.63
C ILE A 252 15.74 -27.26 2.45
N TYR A 253 15.76 -27.10 3.78
CA TYR A 253 16.44 -28.04 4.65
C TYR A 253 15.86 -29.46 4.50
N SER A 254 14.53 -29.57 4.33
CA SER A 254 13.86 -30.83 4.00
C SER A 254 14.21 -31.37 2.61
N LEU A 255 14.40 -30.51 1.60
CA LEU A 255 14.83 -30.91 0.25
C LEU A 255 16.29 -31.39 0.23
N ALA A 256 17.15 -30.87 1.09
CA ALA A 256 18.52 -31.34 1.28
C ALA A 256 18.62 -32.74 1.92
N GLY A 257 17.48 -33.39 2.17
CA GLY A 257 17.41 -34.74 2.72
C GLY A 257 17.33 -34.79 4.25
N HIS A 258 17.34 -33.65 4.93
CA HIS A 258 17.22 -33.62 6.38
C HIS A 258 15.75 -33.76 6.83
N LYS A 259 15.53 -34.51 7.91
CA LYS A 259 14.21 -34.66 8.51
C LYS A 259 13.91 -33.45 9.40
N VAL A 260 12.81 -32.76 9.12
CA VAL A 260 12.30 -31.64 9.93
C VAL A 260 11.13 -32.15 10.77
N SER A 261 11.16 -31.85 12.07
CA SER A 261 10.06 -32.23 12.96
C SER A 261 8.81 -31.38 12.71
N LEU A 262 7.65 -31.99 12.95
CA LEU A 262 6.33 -31.37 12.76
C LEU A 262 6.12 -30.04 13.51
N PRO A 263 6.61 -29.83 14.75
CA PRO A 263 6.45 -28.55 15.46
C PRO A 263 7.02 -27.36 14.68
N TRP A 264 8.17 -27.53 14.02
CA TRP A 264 8.78 -26.47 13.22
C TRP A 264 7.91 -26.09 12.02
N PHE A 265 7.25 -27.07 11.38
CA PHE A 265 6.28 -26.79 10.32
C PHE A 265 5.03 -26.08 10.83
N CYS A 266 4.54 -26.42 12.02
CA CYS A 266 3.42 -25.71 12.63
C CYS A 266 3.79 -24.27 12.97
N MET A 267 4.95 -24.03 13.60
CA MET A 267 5.44 -22.69 13.91
C MET A 267 5.60 -21.85 12.64
N ALA A 268 6.27 -22.37 11.62
CA ALA A 268 6.44 -21.67 10.35
C ALA A 268 5.10 -21.46 9.62
N GLY A 269 4.19 -22.45 9.67
CA GLY A 269 2.82 -22.36 9.18
C GLY A 269 2.02 -21.25 9.87
N THR A 270 2.20 -21.07 11.17
CA THR A 270 1.57 -19.98 11.92
C THR A 270 2.11 -18.63 11.49
N MET A 271 3.43 -18.51 11.29
CA MET A 271 4.04 -17.26 10.84
C MET A 271 3.57 -16.83 9.45
N ILE A 272 3.53 -17.75 8.48
CA ILE A 272 3.05 -17.43 7.13
C ILE A 272 1.54 -17.15 7.10
N ALA A 273 0.76 -17.78 7.99
CA ALA A 273 -0.66 -17.49 8.15
C ALA A 273 -0.93 -16.08 8.69
N CYS A 274 0.07 -15.42 9.31
CA CYS A 274 -0.04 -14.04 9.77
C CYS A 274 0.12 -12.97 8.69
N ASN A 275 0.52 -13.32 7.46
CA ASN A 275 0.77 -12.33 6.39
C ASN A 275 -0.42 -11.40 6.16
N GLY A 276 -1.61 -11.95 5.90
CA GLY A 276 -2.77 -11.14 5.52
C GLY A 276 -3.23 -10.13 6.56
N TRP A 277 -3.38 -10.53 7.83
CA TRP A 277 -3.83 -9.58 8.86
C TRP A 277 -2.78 -8.52 9.19
N LEU A 278 -1.49 -8.85 9.11
CA LEU A 278 -0.40 -7.88 9.29
C LEU A 278 -0.38 -6.86 8.14
N ASP A 279 -0.61 -7.30 6.92
CA ASP A 279 -0.71 -6.42 5.74
C ASP A 279 -1.95 -5.52 5.80
N VAL A 280 -3.06 -6.01 6.33
CA VAL A 280 -4.26 -5.22 6.61
C VAL A 280 -4.01 -4.21 7.72
N LEU A 281 -3.35 -4.60 8.80
CA LEU A 281 -2.98 -3.70 9.89
C LEU A 281 -2.05 -2.60 9.40
N LEU A 282 -1.07 -2.95 8.58
CA LEU A 282 -0.18 -1.99 7.93
C LEU A 282 -0.97 -1.03 7.03
N TYR A 283 -1.89 -1.55 6.22
CA TYR A 283 -2.73 -0.73 5.37
C TYR A 283 -3.58 0.25 6.19
N ALA A 284 -4.27 -0.24 7.23
CA ALA A 284 -5.17 0.55 8.07
C ALA A 284 -4.42 1.61 8.88
N SER A 285 -3.25 1.28 9.43
CA SER A 285 -2.42 2.23 10.21
C SER A 285 -1.80 3.32 9.35
N THR A 286 -1.55 3.03 8.07
CA THR A 286 -0.92 3.97 7.15
C THR A 286 -1.91 4.85 6.42
N ARG A 287 -3.00 4.25 5.94
CA ARG A 287 -3.89 4.89 4.97
C ARG A 287 -5.22 5.27 5.59
N SER A 288 -5.25 5.77 6.82
CA SER A 288 -6.51 6.28 7.38
C SER A 288 -7.07 7.40 6.51
N ASP A 289 -6.22 8.19 5.83
CA ASP A 289 -6.68 9.17 4.86
C ASP A 289 -7.42 8.52 3.69
N ILE A 290 -7.06 7.33 3.20
CA ILE A 290 -7.95 6.63 2.28
C ILE A 290 -9.17 6.14 3.01
N VAL A 291 -9.05 5.56 4.21
CA VAL A 291 -10.21 5.05 4.93
C VAL A 291 -11.26 6.15 5.21
N PHE A 292 -10.84 7.41 5.29
CA PHE A 292 -11.65 8.55 5.70
C PHE A 292 -11.78 9.69 4.67
N ALA A 293 -10.98 9.76 3.60
CA ALA A 293 -11.05 10.87 2.62
C ALA A 293 -12.04 10.59 1.49
N GLU A 294 -12.96 11.52 1.26
CA GLU A 294 -13.98 11.43 0.22
C GLU A 294 -13.42 11.46 -1.21
N MET A 295 -12.26 12.09 -1.42
CA MET A 295 -11.65 12.30 -2.74
C MET A 295 -10.59 11.25 -3.10
N PRO A 296 -10.41 10.93 -4.41
CA PRO A 296 -9.39 9.99 -4.85
C PRO A 296 -7.97 10.51 -4.60
N PRO A 297 -6.99 9.62 -4.35
CA PRO A 297 -5.58 10.00 -4.14
C PRO A 297 -4.99 10.83 -5.29
N GLY A 298 -4.20 11.84 -4.95
CA GLY A 298 -3.44 12.64 -5.92
C GLY A 298 -2.32 11.86 -6.65
N GLU A 299 -1.87 12.43 -7.77
CA GLU A 299 -1.07 11.74 -8.81
C GLU A 299 0.46 11.87 -8.68
N GLY A 300 0.96 12.35 -7.53
CA GLY A 300 2.39 12.61 -7.33
C GLY A 300 3.25 11.40 -7.74
N THR A 301 4.40 11.65 -8.38
CA THR A 301 5.42 10.64 -8.70
C THR A 301 6.58 10.76 -7.72
N GLY A 302 7.38 9.70 -7.54
CA GLY A 302 8.50 9.72 -6.60
C GLY A 302 8.06 9.70 -5.14
N LEU A 303 8.82 10.36 -4.24
CA LEU A 303 8.50 10.43 -2.81
C LEU A 303 7.11 11.03 -2.54
N ASP A 304 6.56 11.86 -3.43
CA ASP A 304 5.24 12.46 -3.25
C ASP A 304 4.10 11.46 -3.38
N THR A 305 4.29 10.37 -4.14
CA THR A 305 3.36 9.22 -4.13
C THR A 305 3.23 8.60 -2.74
N PHE A 306 4.30 8.71 -1.93
CA PHE A 306 4.41 8.16 -0.60
C PHE A 306 4.19 9.20 0.50
N ASN A 307 4.36 10.49 0.23
CA ASN A 307 3.89 11.57 1.10
C ASN A 307 2.36 11.54 1.25
N PHE A 308 1.66 11.15 0.18
CA PHE A 308 0.23 10.80 0.24
C PHE A 308 -0.07 9.66 1.25
N MET A 309 0.89 8.77 1.52
CA MET A 309 0.75 7.66 2.47
C MET A 309 1.25 7.99 3.88
N GLY A 310 2.23 8.88 4.03
CA GLY A 310 2.85 9.21 5.33
C GLY A 310 2.17 10.33 6.12
N LYS A 311 1.18 11.03 5.54
CA LYS A 311 0.58 12.25 6.09
C LYS A 311 -0.02 12.08 7.51
N GLN A 312 -0.40 10.86 7.87
CA GLN A 312 -1.00 10.55 9.16
C GLN A 312 0.01 10.33 10.31
N VAL A 313 1.25 9.88 10.04
CA VAL A 313 2.23 9.62 11.11
C VAL A 313 2.65 10.92 11.82
N THR A 314 2.55 12.05 11.13
CA THR A 314 2.79 13.40 11.70
C THR A 314 1.50 14.16 12.03
N GLY A 315 0.33 13.55 11.86
CA GLY A 315 -0.97 14.22 11.85
C GLY A 315 -1.86 14.01 13.07
N SER A 316 -1.37 13.38 14.14
CA SER A 316 -2.04 13.44 15.44
C SER A 316 -1.75 14.79 16.11
N GLY A 317 -2.28 15.86 15.52
CA GLY A 317 -2.19 17.22 16.04
C GLY A 317 -2.99 18.15 15.14
N MET A 318 -4.11 18.66 15.66
CA MET A 318 -4.87 19.76 15.06
C MET A 318 -3.91 20.89 14.67
N GLY A 319 -3.74 21.13 13.36
CA GLY A 319 -2.87 22.19 12.88
C GLY A 319 -3.26 22.62 11.47
N THR A 320 -3.63 23.89 11.33
CA THR A 320 -3.89 24.53 10.04
C THR A 320 -2.58 24.67 9.27
N ILE A 321 -2.46 24.04 8.10
CA ILE A 321 -1.31 24.21 7.22
C ILE A 321 -1.52 25.47 6.37
N THR A 322 -0.83 26.56 6.69
CA THR A 322 -0.79 27.77 5.86
C THR A 322 0.36 27.64 4.86
N THR A 323 0.05 27.55 3.57
CA THR A 323 1.06 27.53 2.51
C THR A 323 1.25 28.95 1.99
N VAL A 324 2.38 29.57 2.31
CA VAL A 324 2.75 30.90 1.80
C VAL A 324 3.56 30.73 0.52
N SER A 325 3.01 31.15 -0.61
CA SER A 325 3.72 31.26 -1.89
C SER A 325 4.13 32.72 -2.09
N ALA A 326 5.43 33.00 -2.07
CA ALA A 326 5.95 34.30 -2.47
C ALA A 326 6.06 34.33 -3.99
N GLY A 327 5.17 35.07 -4.66
CA GLY A 327 5.30 35.36 -6.08
C GLY A 327 6.49 36.29 -6.32
N ALA A 328 7.58 35.78 -6.90
CA ALA A 328 8.66 36.62 -7.39
C ALA A 328 8.17 37.38 -8.63
N ALA A 329 7.82 38.65 -8.46
CA ALA A 329 7.54 39.54 -9.58
C ALA A 329 8.83 39.72 -10.41
N ALA A 330 8.76 39.35 -11.69
CA ALA A 330 9.85 39.54 -12.65
C ALA A 330 10.03 41.04 -12.93
N HIS A 331 11.07 41.65 -12.37
CA HIS A 331 11.50 42.99 -12.74
C HIS A 331 12.31 42.93 -14.04
N SER A 332 11.72 43.45 -15.12
CA SER A 332 12.41 43.82 -16.36
C SER A 332 13.51 44.84 -16.04
N ARG A 333 14.75 44.55 -16.43
CA ARG A 333 15.89 45.48 -16.32
C ARG A 333 16.41 45.79 -17.73
N ASP A 334 15.97 46.92 -18.23
CA ASP A 334 16.54 47.62 -19.37
C ASP A 334 17.91 48.22 -18.99
N GLY A 335 18.79 48.34 -19.99
CA GLY A 335 20.22 48.51 -19.81
C GLY A 335 20.68 49.94 -19.48
N SER A 336 21.83 50.04 -18.81
CA SER A 336 22.85 51.02 -19.16
C SER A 336 24.21 50.62 -18.60
N ARG A 337 25.21 50.65 -19.47
CA ARG A 337 26.63 50.42 -19.20
C ARG A 337 27.24 51.69 -18.62
N ILE A 338 27.82 51.63 -17.42
CA ILE A 338 28.88 52.55 -17.02
C ILE A 338 30.01 51.73 -16.41
N ALA A 339 31.14 51.74 -17.13
CA ALA A 339 32.42 51.24 -16.69
C ALA A 339 33.12 52.33 -15.86
N LEU A 340 33.69 51.96 -14.71
CA LEU A 340 34.80 52.69 -14.12
C LEU A 340 35.67 51.72 -13.30
N ARG A 341 36.96 51.84 -13.55
CA ARG A 341 38.09 50.99 -13.15
C ARG A 341 38.92 51.79 -12.16
N MET A 342 39.24 51.29 -10.97
CA MET A 342 40.60 51.29 -10.38
C MET A 342 40.68 50.88 -8.90
N ARG A 343 41.58 49.91 -8.66
CA ARG A 343 42.72 49.89 -7.70
C ARG A 343 42.47 49.63 -6.19
N SER A 344 43.00 48.47 -5.76
CA SER A 344 43.40 48.01 -4.40
C SER A 344 44.39 48.97 -3.70
N PRO A 345 44.76 48.87 -2.38
CA PRO A 345 44.92 47.61 -1.61
C PRO A 345 44.66 47.64 -0.07
N ASP A 346 44.71 46.42 0.51
CA ASP A 346 45.25 46.03 1.82
C ASP A 346 44.47 46.21 3.17
N GLN A 347 44.74 45.25 4.05
CA GLN A 347 44.63 45.18 5.52
C GLN A 347 43.38 44.64 6.26
N ARG A 348 43.64 43.47 6.88
CA ARG A 348 43.42 43.06 8.29
C ARG A 348 42.04 43.31 8.94
N GLY A 349 41.38 42.19 9.26
CA GLY A 349 41.03 41.79 10.63
C GLY A 349 39.86 42.52 11.32
N GLY A 350 38.96 41.72 11.90
CA GLY A 350 38.09 42.16 12.99
C GLY A 350 36.61 41.90 12.76
N ASP A 351 36.09 40.95 13.51
CA ASP A 351 34.66 40.77 13.76
C ASP A 351 34.03 42.06 14.28
N HIS A 352 32.93 42.50 13.66
CA HIS A 352 32.02 43.45 14.28
C HIS A 352 30.56 43.05 14.02
N LEU A 353 29.91 42.55 15.08
CA LEU A 353 28.50 42.76 15.33
C LEU A 353 28.17 44.25 15.17
N TYR A 354 27.11 44.59 14.43
CA TYR A 354 25.82 45.01 15.00
C TYR A 354 24.89 45.48 13.87
N SER A 355 23.60 45.19 14.07
CA SER A 355 22.46 46.09 13.87
C SER A 355 21.36 45.50 13.00
N MET A 356 20.25 45.19 13.68
CA MET A 356 18.94 44.98 13.08
C MET A 356 18.59 46.17 12.18
N GLY A 357 18.47 45.92 10.88
CA GLY A 357 17.69 46.75 9.98
C GLY A 357 16.27 46.20 9.92
N GLN A 358 15.29 47.01 10.33
CA GLN A 358 13.87 46.76 10.07
C GLN A 358 13.68 46.46 8.57
N ILE A 359 13.26 45.24 8.25
CA ILE A 359 12.68 44.95 6.95
C ILE A 359 11.22 45.41 7.04
N SER A 360 10.98 46.63 6.57
CA SER A 360 9.64 47.07 6.20
C SER A 360 9.21 46.27 4.99
N VAL A 361 8.35 45.26 5.21
CA VAL A 361 7.62 44.59 4.13
C VAL A 361 6.37 45.42 3.87
N THR A 362 6.47 46.40 2.98
CA THR A 362 5.30 46.96 2.30
C THR A 362 4.90 45.99 1.19
N GLY A 363 4.20 44.94 1.58
CA GLY A 363 3.55 43.99 0.68
C GLY A 363 2.14 43.75 1.21
N GLU A 364 1.15 43.93 0.34
CA GLU A 364 -0.25 43.67 0.64
C GLU A 364 -0.42 42.16 0.96
N ILE A 365 -0.81 41.87 2.21
CA ILE A 365 -1.10 40.50 2.64
C ILE A 365 -2.57 40.24 2.36
N THR A 366 -2.88 39.56 1.26
CA THR A 366 -4.24 39.07 1.01
C THR A 366 -4.44 37.75 1.78
N VAL A 367 -5.10 37.82 2.94
CA VAL A 367 -5.52 36.64 3.69
C VAL A 367 -6.88 36.19 3.16
N SER A 368 -6.93 35.13 2.36
CA SER A 368 -8.18 34.49 1.97
C SER A 368 -8.50 33.35 2.94
N SER A 369 -9.33 33.62 3.96
CA SER A 369 -9.97 32.59 4.76
C SER A 369 -11.22 32.09 4.05
N THR A 370 -11.22 30.86 3.55
CA THR A 370 -12.42 30.22 3.01
C THR A 370 -13.16 29.53 4.16
N SER A 371 -14.15 30.21 4.72
CA SER A 371 -15.22 29.58 5.51
C SER A 371 -16.29 29.08 4.55
N LEU A 372 -16.65 27.80 4.65
CA LEU A 372 -17.75 27.19 3.91
C LEU A 372 -19.08 27.72 4.47
N GLU A 373 -19.61 28.78 3.86
CA GLU A 373 -21.05 29.06 3.85
C GLU A 373 -21.40 29.88 2.60
N GLU A 374 -22.56 29.57 2.04
CA GLU A 374 -23.06 29.96 0.71
C GLU A 374 -23.25 31.48 0.53
N GLY A 375 -23.04 31.97 -0.70
CA GLY A 375 -23.76 33.17 -1.19
C GLY A 375 -22.91 34.31 -1.77
N ILE A 376 -22.87 34.35 -3.11
CA ILE A 376 -22.81 35.51 -4.03
C ILE A 376 -22.46 36.87 -3.41
N VAL A 377 -21.36 37.51 -3.83
CA VAL A 377 -21.27 38.99 -3.87
C VAL A 377 -20.46 39.48 -5.08
N GLN A 378 -21.02 40.52 -5.70
CA GLN A 378 -20.55 41.35 -6.81
C GLN A 378 -19.33 42.22 -6.46
N HIS A 379 -18.63 42.68 -7.50
CA HIS A 379 -17.53 43.62 -7.45
C HIS A 379 -18.05 45.07 -7.34
N GLU A 380 -17.62 45.84 -6.33
CA GLU A 380 -17.58 47.30 -6.41
C GLU A 380 -16.53 47.89 -5.44
N SER A 381 -15.79 48.91 -5.90
CA SER A 381 -14.75 49.60 -5.14
C SER A 381 -15.20 51.01 -4.78
N MET A 382 -14.93 51.48 -3.55
CA MET A 382 -14.35 52.81 -3.24
C MET A 382 -14.36 53.14 -1.73
N GLY A 383 -13.17 53.46 -1.19
CA GLY A 383 -12.87 54.74 -0.52
C GLY A 383 -13.48 55.16 0.84
N LYS A 384 -12.59 55.22 1.84
CA LYS A 384 -12.42 56.24 2.92
C LYS A 384 -13.28 56.26 4.21
N GLN A 385 -12.52 56.19 5.31
CA GLN A 385 -12.51 57.01 6.56
C GLN A 385 -13.66 57.01 7.59
N ALA A 386 -13.22 56.74 8.83
CA ALA A 386 -13.53 57.43 10.11
C ALA A 386 -14.76 57.03 10.97
N SER A 387 -14.41 56.63 12.20
CA SER A 387 -15.01 56.83 13.54
C SER A 387 -16.51 57.10 13.77
N ALA A 388 -16.99 56.38 14.80
CA ALA A 388 -17.87 56.78 15.92
C ALA A 388 -19.41 56.59 15.82
N SER A 389 -19.90 55.80 16.79
CA SER A 389 -21.13 55.96 17.61
C SER A 389 -22.53 56.04 16.96
N SER A 390 -23.30 54.98 17.25
CA SER A 390 -24.61 54.99 17.96
C SER A 390 -25.91 55.45 17.24
N VAL A 391 -26.93 54.57 17.40
CA VAL A 391 -28.38 54.83 17.54
C VAL A 391 -29.29 54.78 16.29
N THR A 392 -30.41 54.06 16.49
CA THR A 392 -31.76 54.08 15.87
C THR A 392 -32.04 53.43 14.51
N SER A 393 -32.80 52.32 14.60
CA SER A 393 -33.93 51.96 13.73
C SER A 393 -35.02 53.05 13.68
N PRO A 394 -35.81 53.19 12.60
CA PRO A 394 -37.09 52.46 12.54
C PRO A 394 -37.58 52.01 11.14
N THR A 395 -38.38 50.94 11.17
CA THR A 395 -39.54 50.53 10.35
C THR A 395 -39.97 51.35 9.11
N LEU A 396 -40.33 50.66 8.01
CA LEU A 396 -41.63 50.82 7.35
C LEU A 396 -41.95 49.71 6.31
N ASP A 397 -43.23 49.36 6.32
CA ASP A 397 -44.00 48.39 5.54
C ASP A 397 -43.86 48.43 4.00
N GLY A 398 -44.18 47.29 3.37
CA GLY A 398 -44.37 47.22 1.91
C GLY A 398 -44.78 45.82 1.40
N SER A 399 -46.03 45.45 1.65
CA SER A 399 -46.73 44.28 1.09
C SER A 399 -46.72 44.23 -0.45
N MET A 400 -46.46 43.06 -1.07
CA MET A 400 -47.32 42.50 -2.13
C MET A 400 -46.97 41.06 -2.52
N LYS A 401 -48.00 40.37 -2.97
CA LYS A 401 -48.25 38.93 -2.99
C LYS A 401 -47.87 38.23 -4.31
N SER A 402 -47.92 36.90 -4.23
CA SER A 402 -48.22 35.92 -5.30
C SER A 402 -47.00 35.46 -6.10
N ALA A 403 -46.73 34.18 -6.33
CA ALA A 403 -47.67 33.09 -6.60
C ALA A 403 -47.18 31.72 -6.09
N ARG A 404 -48.14 30.81 -6.09
CA ARG A 404 -48.25 29.51 -5.42
C ARG A 404 -48.04 28.37 -6.44
N SER A 405 -47.61 27.23 -5.89
CA SER A 405 -47.82 25.84 -6.33
C SER A 405 -47.14 25.32 -7.59
N GLU A 406 -46.48 24.17 -7.40
CA GLU A 406 -46.42 22.93 -8.20
C GLU A 406 -44.98 22.37 -8.08
N PHE A 407 -44.67 21.13 -7.74
CA PHE A 407 -45.37 19.86 -7.78
C PHE A 407 -44.59 18.89 -6.87
N MET A 408 -45.25 18.23 -5.91
CA MET A 408 -44.71 17.10 -5.14
C MET A 408 -45.70 15.96 -5.29
N SER A 409 -45.38 14.97 -6.12
CA SER A 409 -46.00 13.64 -6.11
C SER A 409 -45.20 12.72 -7.02
N LEU A 410 -44.61 11.66 -6.44
CA LEU A 410 -44.65 10.27 -6.92
C LEU A 410 -43.71 9.41 -6.05
N ALA A 411 -44.25 8.88 -4.97
CA ALA A 411 -43.79 7.63 -4.35
C ALA A 411 -45.05 6.85 -3.98
N GLY A 412 -45.37 5.88 -4.84
CA GLY A 412 -46.19 4.71 -4.53
C GLY A 412 -45.30 3.50 -4.53
#